data_AF-A0A8S9DWM3-F1
#
_entry.id   AF-A0A8S9DWM3-F1
#
_cell.length_a   1.000
_cell.length_b   1.000
_cell.length_c   1.000
_cell.angle_alpha   90.00
_cell.angle_beta   90.00
_cell.angle_gamma   90.00
#
_symmetry.space_group_name_H-M   'P 1'
#
loop_
_entity.id
_entity.type
_entity.pdbx_description
1 polymer ?
#
loop_
_entity_poly.entity_id
_entity_poly.type
_entity_poly.pdbx_seq_one_letter_code
_entity_poly.pdbx_strand_id
1 'polypeptide(L)'
;MNTDLRNTFDVIVIGGGHAGTEAALAAARLGVRTLLLTQSIETIGQMSCNPAVGGIGKGHLVKEIDALGGVMARATDRAGIQFRILNASKGPAVRATRAQADRVLYRQAIRAAVEGQPNLFIFQQAVDDLLVEHGRVTGVVTQMGLRFAARAVVLTVGTFLGGRIHIGLANYPGGRAGDPPANALASRLRELPLRVARLKTGTPPRIDGRTIDYRQLAAQPGDTPAPVFSYIGSVAEHPAQIVCHITATNEQTHEIVRSGLDRSPMYTGVIEGVGPRYCPSIEDKIVRFSERGSHQIFVEPEGLNTHEVYPNGISTSLPFDVQYALVRSIRGFEHAHITRPGYAIEYDYFDPRDLQASLETKHIDGLFFAGQINGTTGYEEAAAQGLIAGLNAARRVNDLEAWCPRRDEAYIGVMIDDLITRGTLEPYRMFTSRAEYRLLLREDNADLRLTAQGRELGLVDDERWRLFEQKREALEREQESDGTVAPPRGELRKPDDTAWHR
;
A
#
# COMPACT_ATOMS: atom_id res chain seq x y z
N MET A 1 -30.14 25.37 -12.87
CA MET A 1 -30.30 24.61 -11.61
C MET A 1 -29.49 25.32 -10.54
N ASN A 2 -30.06 25.51 -9.36
CA ASN A 2 -29.51 26.35 -8.29
C ASN A 2 -28.27 25.67 -7.68
N THR A 3 -27.07 25.95 -8.19
CA THR A 3 -25.81 25.47 -7.61
C THR A 3 -25.57 26.23 -6.31
N ASP A 4 -25.93 25.60 -5.19
CA ASP A 4 -25.53 26.09 -3.88
C ASP A 4 -24.00 26.09 -3.80
N LEU A 5 -23.39 27.29 -3.77
CA LEU A 5 -21.93 27.49 -3.71
C LEU A 5 -21.26 26.70 -2.56
N ARG A 6 -22.05 26.29 -1.55
CA ARG A 6 -21.60 25.43 -0.45
C ARG A 6 -21.17 24.03 -0.91
N ASN A 7 -21.75 23.50 -2.01
CA ASN A 7 -21.53 22.14 -2.51
C ASN A 7 -20.64 22.07 -3.77
N THR A 8 -19.92 23.14 -4.09
CA THR A 8 -18.97 23.17 -5.20
C THR A 8 -17.54 23.00 -4.69
N PHE A 9 -16.82 22.04 -5.23
CA PHE A 9 -15.42 21.77 -4.93
C PHE A 9 -14.61 21.78 -6.22
N ASP A 10 -13.31 21.98 -6.12
CA ASP A 10 -12.42 21.88 -7.27
C ASP A 10 -12.17 20.40 -7.60
N VAL A 11 -11.84 19.63 -6.55
CA VAL A 11 -11.54 18.20 -6.60
C VAL A 11 -12.42 17.46 -5.59
N ILE A 12 -13.01 16.34 -6.02
CA ILE A 12 -13.67 15.38 -5.12
C ILE A 12 -12.89 14.07 -5.14
N VAL A 13 -12.56 13.55 -3.96
CA VAL A 13 -11.92 12.24 -3.79
C VAL A 13 -12.92 11.28 -3.15
N ILE A 14 -13.09 10.09 -3.73
CA ILE A 14 -14.08 9.10 -3.30
C ILE A 14 -13.38 7.89 -2.67
N GLY A 15 -13.49 7.79 -1.36
CA GLY A 15 -13.02 6.69 -0.52
C GLY A 15 -11.81 7.08 0.32
N GLY A 16 -11.93 7.02 1.66
CA GLY A 16 -10.87 7.36 2.61
C GLY A 16 -9.78 6.30 2.82
N GLY A 17 -9.51 5.45 1.81
CA GLY A 17 -8.41 4.47 1.86
C GLY A 17 -7.04 5.10 1.58
N HIS A 18 -5.98 4.29 1.55
CA HIS A 18 -4.59 4.75 1.36
C HIS A 18 -4.39 5.64 0.10
N ALA A 19 -5.01 5.27 -1.03
CA ALA A 19 -4.98 6.10 -2.23
C ALA A 19 -5.73 7.42 -2.03
N GLY A 20 -6.93 7.37 -1.45
CA GLY A 20 -7.77 8.55 -1.28
C GLY A 20 -7.20 9.55 -0.29
N THR A 21 -6.55 9.07 0.77
CA THR A 21 -5.89 9.95 1.75
C THR A 21 -4.73 10.71 1.13
N GLU A 22 -3.85 10.05 0.36
CA GLU A 22 -2.77 10.75 -0.34
C GLU A 22 -3.31 11.66 -1.44
N ALA A 23 -4.33 11.24 -2.19
CA ALA A 23 -4.93 12.07 -3.24
C ALA A 23 -5.55 13.35 -2.68
N ALA A 24 -6.32 13.23 -1.60
CA ALA A 24 -6.99 14.36 -0.98
C ALA A 24 -5.99 15.34 -0.34
N LEU A 25 -4.95 14.82 0.33
CA LEU A 25 -3.89 15.64 0.90
C LEU A 25 -3.07 16.35 -0.18
N ALA A 26 -2.67 15.63 -1.24
CA ALA A 26 -1.92 16.21 -2.36
C ALA A 26 -2.72 17.35 -3.01
N ALA A 27 -3.98 17.10 -3.38
CA ALA A 27 -4.82 18.13 -4.00
C ALA A 27 -5.00 19.36 -3.09
N ALA A 28 -5.36 19.16 -1.82
CA ALA A 28 -5.61 20.27 -0.90
C ALA A 28 -4.36 21.13 -0.62
N ARG A 29 -3.16 20.52 -0.61
CA ARG A 29 -1.88 21.24 -0.45
C ARG A 29 -1.56 22.16 -1.62
N LEU A 30 -2.02 21.82 -2.83
CA LEU A 30 -1.93 22.69 -4.01
C LEU A 30 -2.94 23.85 -3.99
N GLY A 31 -3.66 24.06 -2.88
CA GLY A 31 -4.53 25.21 -2.68
C GLY A 31 -5.93 25.08 -3.26
N VAL A 32 -6.29 23.93 -3.85
CA VAL A 32 -7.63 23.70 -4.41
C VAL A 32 -8.61 23.17 -3.35
N ARG A 33 -9.86 23.62 -3.42
CA ARG A 33 -10.91 23.23 -2.47
C ARG A 33 -11.29 21.76 -2.70
N THR A 34 -10.88 20.89 -1.79
CA THR A 34 -10.97 19.43 -1.96
C THR A 34 -11.98 18.81 -1.01
N LEU A 35 -12.85 17.93 -1.52
CA LEU A 35 -13.79 17.15 -0.71
C LEU A 35 -13.38 15.68 -0.69
N LEU A 36 -13.18 15.10 0.49
CA LEU A 36 -13.06 13.66 0.69
C LEU A 36 -14.41 13.08 1.10
N LEU A 37 -15.02 12.31 0.20
CA LEU A 37 -16.22 11.51 0.46
C LEU A 37 -15.83 10.11 0.93
N THR A 38 -16.38 9.67 2.05
CA THR A 38 -16.13 8.33 2.59
C THR A 38 -17.38 7.75 3.24
N GLN A 39 -17.52 6.43 3.23
CA GLN A 39 -18.66 5.75 3.88
C GLN A 39 -18.60 5.86 5.42
N SER A 40 -17.38 5.88 5.98
CA SER A 40 -17.14 6.05 7.41
C SER A 40 -15.87 6.86 7.63
N ILE A 41 -15.96 7.90 8.45
CA ILE A 41 -14.82 8.73 8.87
C ILE A 41 -13.89 7.94 9.79
N GLU A 42 -14.44 7.05 10.61
CA GLU A 42 -13.69 6.21 11.55
C GLU A 42 -12.74 5.23 10.87
N THR A 43 -12.94 4.97 9.57
CA THR A 43 -12.14 4.02 8.77
C THR A 43 -11.14 4.69 7.84
N ILE A 44 -11.02 6.03 7.86
CA ILE A 44 -10.02 6.76 7.08
C ILE A 44 -8.62 6.26 7.44
N GLY A 45 -7.85 5.82 6.44
CA GLY A 45 -6.50 5.27 6.64
C GLY A 45 -6.46 3.84 7.20
N GLN A 46 -7.56 3.09 7.14
CA GLN A 46 -7.56 1.75 7.73
C GLN A 46 -6.79 0.70 6.91
N MET A 47 -5.82 0.07 7.58
CA MET A 47 -5.19 -1.17 7.14
C MET A 47 -6.17 -2.34 7.26
N SER A 48 -6.51 -2.97 6.14
CA SER A 48 -7.54 -4.03 6.07
C SER A 48 -6.97 -5.45 5.94
N CYS A 49 -5.73 -5.58 5.48
CA CYS A 49 -5.01 -6.84 5.29
C CYS A 49 -3.88 -6.98 6.33
N ASN A 50 -2.61 -7.09 5.94
CA ASN A 50 -1.47 -7.18 6.87
C ASN A 50 -1.29 -5.88 7.71
N PRO A 51 -0.98 -5.94 9.02
CA PRO A 51 -0.62 -4.78 9.85
C PRO A 51 0.84 -4.31 9.62
N ALA A 52 1.27 -4.16 8.36
CA ALA A 52 2.62 -3.75 8.02
C ALA A 52 2.67 -2.76 6.86
N VAL A 53 3.72 -1.95 6.83
CA VAL A 53 4.07 -1.04 5.75
C VAL A 53 5.50 -1.32 5.27
N GLY A 54 5.68 -1.36 3.96
CA GLY A 54 6.97 -1.53 3.30
C GLY A 54 7.35 -2.99 3.03
N GLY A 55 8.65 -3.24 2.98
CA GLY A 55 9.24 -4.46 2.42
C GLY A 55 9.70 -4.29 0.97
N ILE A 56 10.13 -5.37 0.31
CA ILE A 56 10.79 -5.28 -1.01
C ILE A 56 9.88 -4.60 -2.03
N GLY A 57 10.38 -3.55 -2.69
CA GLY A 57 9.64 -2.69 -3.64
C GLY A 57 8.64 -1.75 -2.97
N LYS A 58 7.97 -2.19 -1.90
CA LYS A 58 7.00 -1.41 -1.13
C LYS A 58 7.65 -0.30 -0.31
N GLY A 59 8.74 -0.59 0.39
CA GLY A 59 9.48 0.41 1.16
C GLY A 59 10.08 1.50 0.27
N HIS A 60 10.41 1.15 -0.99
CA HIS A 60 10.86 2.11 -2.00
C HIS A 60 9.74 3.07 -2.36
N LEU A 61 8.53 2.57 -2.63
CA LEU A 61 7.37 3.43 -2.83
C LEU A 61 7.10 4.32 -1.62
N VAL A 62 7.19 3.81 -0.39
CA VAL A 62 6.98 4.61 0.84
C VAL A 62 7.98 5.75 0.93
N LYS A 63 9.27 5.50 0.63
CA LYS A 63 10.33 6.53 0.60
C LYS A 63 10.11 7.56 -0.51
N GLU A 64 9.61 7.14 -1.66
CA GLU A 64 9.30 8.04 -2.78
C GLU A 64 8.05 8.89 -2.49
N ILE A 65 7.02 8.31 -1.88
CA ILE A 65 5.86 9.03 -1.36
C ILE A 65 6.32 10.11 -0.36
N ASP A 66 7.20 9.75 0.58
CA ASP A 66 7.74 10.70 1.56
C ASP A 66 8.54 11.83 0.91
N ALA A 67 9.41 11.50 -0.05
CA ALA A 67 10.21 12.49 -0.79
C ALA A 67 9.33 13.51 -1.52
N LEU A 68 8.18 13.07 -2.05
CA LEU A 68 7.17 13.92 -2.67
C LEU A 68 6.23 14.60 -1.66
N GLY A 69 6.48 14.47 -0.35
CA GLY A 69 5.70 15.12 0.70
C GLY A 69 4.46 14.35 1.18
N GLY A 70 4.22 13.13 0.72
CA GLY A 70 3.09 12.29 1.15
C GLY A 70 3.14 11.90 2.64
N VAL A 71 2.02 11.41 3.16
CA VAL A 71 1.82 11.19 4.61
C VAL A 71 2.21 9.79 5.08
N MET A 72 2.18 8.78 4.20
CA MET A 72 2.31 7.36 4.58
C MET A 72 3.55 7.06 5.43
N ALA A 73 4.72 7.62 5.12
CA ALA A 73 5.94 7.39 5.86
C ALA A 73 5.88 7.95 7.28
N ARG A 74 5.45 9.20 7.46
CA ARG A 74 5.26 9.84 8.78
C ARG A 74 4.23 9.10 9.63
N ALA A 75 3.12 8.68 9.02
CA ALA A 75 2.11 7.87 9.70
C ALA A 75 2.67 6.51 10.14
N THR A 76 3.53 5.91 9.33
CA THR A 76 4.21 4.65 9.69
C THR A 76 5.20 4.85 10.83
N ASP A 77 5.99 5.93 10.82
CA ASP A 77 6.91 6.23 11.93
C ASP A 77 6.17 6.40 13.27
N ARG A 78 5.05 7.13 13.27
CA ARG A 78 4.24 7.37 14.49
C ARG A 78 3.44 6.16 14.97
N ALA A 79 3.33 5.12 14.14
CA ALA A 79 2.53 3.93 14.44
C ALA A 79 3.35 2.64 14.45
N GLY A 80 4.64 2.71 14.12
CA GLY A 80 5.47 1.55 13.89
C GLY A 80 5.89 0.88 15.19
N ILE A 81 5.46 -0.35 15.39
CA ILE A 81 5.74 -1.14 16.59
C ILE A 81 6.86 -2.17 16.37
N GLN A 82 7.40 -2.27 15.16
CA GLN A 82 8.62 -3.02 14.89
C GLN A 82 9.22 -2.54 13.56
N PHE A 83 10.49 -2.14 13.52
CA PHE A 83 11.16 -1.73 12.29
C PHE A 83 12.33 -2.66 11.92
N ARG A 84 12.48 -2.98 10.63
CA ARG A 84 13.55 -3.84 10.10
C ARG A 84 14.02 -3.42 8.71
N ILE A 85 15.30 -3.63 8.42
CA ILE A 85 15.86 -3.58 7.06
C ILE A 85 15.94 -5.00 6.50
N LEU A 86 15.07 -5.29 5.53
CA LEU A 86 15.15 -6.52 4.75
C LEU A 86 16.36 -6.49 3.83
N ASN A 87 16.95 -7.65 3.58
CA ASN A 87 18.17 -7.80 2.78
C ASN A 87 19.36 -6.94 3.27
N ALA A 88 19.46 -6.65 4.58
CA ALA A 88 20.54 -5.82 5.15
C ALA A 88 21.96 -6.31 4.76
N SER A 89 22.17 -7.63 4.68
CA SER A 89 23.44 -8.24 4.27
C SER A 89 23.77 -8.10 2.78
N LYS A 90 22.82 -7.59 1.97
CA LYS A 90 23.01 -7.35 0.54
C LYS A 90 23.29 -5.88 0.27
N GLY A 91 23.66 -5.57 -0.98
CA GLY A 91 23.95 -4.20 -1.41
C GLY A 91 22.75 -3.25 -1.31
N PRO A 92 22.98 -1.92 -1.21
CA PRO A 92 21.93 -0.92 -1.01
C PRO A 92 20.75 -0.99 -1.99
N ALA A 93 21.01 -1.39 -3.24
CA ALA A 93 20.02 -1.51 -4.31
C ALA A 93 18.87 -2.51 -4.05
N VAL A 94 19.00 -3.39 -3.06
CA VAL A 94 17.98 -4.40 -2.74
C VAL A 94 17.56 -4.41 -1.27
N ARG A 95 18.09 -3.45 -0.48
CA ARG A 95 17.68 -3.25 0.91
C ARG A 95 16.29 -2.62 0.93
N ALA A 96 15.43 -3.07 1.84
CA ALA A 96 14.11 -2.50 1.96
C ALA A 96 13.64 -2.40 3.41
N THR A 97 13.15 -1.23 3.78
CA THR A 97 12.60 -0.95 5.10
C THR A 97 11.21 -1.56 5.20
N ARG A 98 10.93 -2.21 6.32
CA ARG A 98 9.60 -2.74 6.66
C ARG A 98 9.30 -2.44 8.11
N ALA A 99 8.08 -1.96 8.37
CA ALA A 99 7.57 -1.78 9.71
C ALA A 99 6.30 -2.60 9.92
N GLN A 100 6.16 -3.19 11.10
CA GLN A 100 4.85 -3.53 11.65
C GLN A 100 4.22 -2.26 12.21
N ALA A 101 2.94 -2.06 11.97
CA ALA A 101 2.20 -0.90 12.43
C ALA A 101 1.10 -1.34 13.40
N ASP A 102 0.95 -0.60 14.49
CA ASP A 102 -0.29 -0.62 15.25
C ASP A 102 -1.39 -0.01 14.35
N ARG A 103 -2.39 -0.82 14.01
CA ARG A 103 -3.45 -0.39 13.08
C ARG A 103 -4.22 0.83 13.60
N VAL A 104 -4.40 0.93 14.91
CA VAL A 104 -5.15 2.03 15.53
C VAL A 104 -4.33 3.30 15.47
N LEU A 105 -3.04 3.24 15.86
CA LEU A 105 -2.14 4.39 15.80
C LEU A 105 -1.94 4.86 14.36
N TYR A 106 -1.80 3.95 13.40
CA TYR A 106 -1.64 4.30 11.99
C TYR A 106 -2.85 5.05 11.46
N ARG A 107 -4.05 4.51 11.72
CA ARG A 107 -5.32 5.12 11.35
C ARG A 107 -5.50 6.50 12.00
N GLN A 108 -5.13 6.63 13.28
CA GLN A 108 -5.16 7.92 13.99
C GLN A 108 -4.21 8.95 13.36
N ALA A 109 -2.98 8.54 13.02
CA ALA A 109 -1.99 9.42 12.40
C ALA A 109 -2.45 9.93 11.02
N ILE A 110 -3.00 9.04 10.19
CA ILE A 110 -3.56 9.42 8.89
C ILE A 110 -4.77 10.33 9.05
N ARG A 111 -5.71 9.99 9.95
CA ARG A 111 -6.90 10.79 10.20
C ARG A 111 -6.55 12.19 10.69
N ALA A 112 -5.60 12.32 11.63
CA ALA A 112 -5.12 13.61 12.11
C ALA A 112 -4.51 14.47 10.99
N ALA A 113 -3.76 13.86 10.07
CA ALA A 113 -3.23 14.58 8.92
C ALA A 113 -4.33 15.07 7.96
N VAL A 114 -5.33 14.22 7.68
CA VAL A 114 -6.47 14.55 6.82
C VAL A 114 -7.35 15.64 7.43
N GLU A 115 -7.69 15.53 8.71
CA GLU A 115 -8.52 16.52 9.43
C GLU A 115 -7.79 17.85 9.66
N GLY A 116 -6.46 17.82 9.76
CA GLY A 116 -5.63 19.01 9.98
C GLY A 116 -5.22 19.76 8.69
N GLN A 117 -5.55 19.25 7.50
CA GLN A 117 -5.11 19.81 6.24
C GLN A 117 -5.99 20.98 5.78
N PRO A 118 -5.44 22.20 5.59
CA PRO A 118 -6.17 23.31 4.97
C PRO A 118 -6.71 22.94 3.59
N ASN A 119 -7.86 23.50 3.22
CA ASN A 119 -8.60 23.25 1.98
C ASN A 119 -9.18 21.83 1.81
N LEU A 120 -9.02 20.95 2.79
CA LEU A 120 -9.59 19.61 2.77
C LEU A 120 -10.84 19.52 3.66
N PHE A 121 -11.96 19.11 3.06
CA PHE A 121 -13.23 18.94 3.72
C PHE A 121 -13.59 17.45 3.71
N ILE A 122 -14.08 16.92 4.84
CA ILE A 122 -14.50 15.52 4.95
C ILE A 122 -16.02 15.49 5.02
N PHE A 123 -16.64 14.61 4.25
CA PHE A 123 -18.08 14.37 4.34
C PHE A 123 -18.41 12.88 4.29
N GLN A 124 -19.14 12.41 5.29
CA GLN A 124 -19.47 11.00 5.43
C GLN A 124 -20.71 10.65 4.61
N GLN A 125 -20.51 10.18 3.38
CA GLN A 125 -21.53 9.59 2.55
C GLN A 125 -20.93 8.62 1.54
N ALA A 126 -21.67 7.55 1.22
CA ALA A 126 -21.42 6.76 0.03
C ALA A 126 -21.76 7.58 -1.22
N VAL A 127 -21.03 7.32 -2.31
CA VAL A 127 -21.32 7.87 -3.64
C VAL A 127 -22.00 6.79 -4.45
N ASP A 128 -23.12 7.15 -5.07
CA ASP A 128 -23.94 6.23 -5.87
C ASP A 128 -23.82 6.51 -7.37
N ASP A 129 -23.51 7.75 -7.77
CA ASP A 129 -23.44 8.15 -9.19
C ASP A 129 -22.36 9.21 -9.47
N LEU A 130 -21.88 9.22 -10.72
CA LEU A 130 -21.03 10.25 -11.31
C LEU A 130 -21.86 11.12 -12.27
N LEU A 131 -21.77 12.43 -12.09
CA LEU A 131 -22.32 13.39 -13.05
C LEU A 131 -21.31 13.55 -14.18
N VAL A 132 -21.72 13.22 -15.40
CA VAL A 132 -20.89 13.31 -16.62
C VAL A 132 -21.66 14.07 -17.69
N GLU A 133 -21.09 15.16 -18.18
CA GLU A 133 -21.66 16.01 -19.22
C GLU A 133 -20.62 16.20 -20.34
N HIS A 134 -21.01 15.97 -21.60
CA HIS A 134 -20.15 16.15 -22.77
C HIS A 134 -18.79 15.43 -22.67
N GLY A 135 -18.77 14.23 -22.07
CA GLY A 135 -17.53 13.45 -21.90
C GLY A 135 -16.62 13.90 -20.76
N ARG A 136 -17.09 14.79 -19.88
CA ARG A 136 -16.35 15.30 -18.71
C ARG A 136 -17.11 15.05 -17.41
N VAL A 137 -16.39 14.73 -16.35
CA VAL A 137 -16.98 14.67 -15.00
C VAL A 137 -17.32 16.08 -14.50
N THR A 138 -18.53 16.26 -13.97
CA THR A 138 -19.01 17.56 -13.43
C THR A 138 -19.37 17.49 -11.95
N GLY A 139 -19.29 16.31 -11.35
CA GLY A 139 -19.62 16.11 -9.94
C GLY A 139 -20.06 14.69 -9.63
N VAL A 140 -20.64 14.52 -8.45
CA VAL A 140 -21.11 13.22 -7.93
C VAL A 140 -22.46 13.34 -7.22
N VAL A 141 -23.15 12.22 -7.10
CA VAL A 141 -24.38 12.09 -6.31
C VAL A 141 -24.14 11.09 -5.18
N THR A 142 -24.41 11.51 -3.95
CA THR A 142 -24.33 10.62 -2.80
C THR A 142 -25.55 9.73 -2.68
N GLN A 143 -25.47 8.69 -1.85
CA GLN A 143 -26.57 7.79 -1.55
C GLN A 143 -27.82 8.51 -1.00
N MET A 144 -27.64 9.61 -0.25
CA MET A 144 -28.75 10.46 0.21
C MET A 144 -29.35 11.35 -0.90
N GLY A 145 -28.85 11.27 -2.13
CA GLY A 145 -29.28 12.11 -3.25
C GLY A 145 -28.66 13.50 -3.30
N LEU A 146 -27.69 13.80 -2.42
CA LEU A 146 -27.00 15.10 -2.42
C LEU A 146 -26.04 15.18 -3.59
N ARG A 147 -26.06 16.31 -4.30
CA ARG A 147 -25.18 16.58 -5.43
C ARG A 147 -24.05 17.49 -5.03
N PHE A 148 -22.83 17.10 -5.36
CA PHE A 148 -21.63 17.92 -5.26
C PHE A 148 -21.08 18.17 -6.66
N ALA A 149 -20.78 19.42 -6.98
CA ALA A 149 -20.18 19.78 -8.26
C ALA A 149 -18.65 19.81 -8.11
N ALA A 150 -17.94 19.31 -9.12
CA ALA A 150 -16.48 19.43 -9.20
C ALA A 150 -15.94 19.37 -10.62
N ARG A 151 -14.76 19.96 -10.82
CA ARG A 151 -14.03 19.94 -12.10
C ARG A 151 -13.19 18.67 -12.28
N ALA A 152 -12.81 18.02 -11.19
CA ALA A 152 -12.12 16.74 -11.21
C ALA A 152 -12.62 15.80 -10.09
N VAL A 153 -12.60 14.50 -10.37
CA VAL A 153 -12.99 13.45 -9.42
C VAL A 153 -11.93 12.34 -9.41
N VAL A 154 -11.47 11.95 -8.22
CA VAL A 154 -10.54 10.83 -8.02
C VAL A 154 -11.28 9.66 -7.36
N LEU A 155 -11.37 8.51 -8.03
CA LEU A 155 -11.94 7.29 -7.48
C LEU A 155 -10.87 6.43 -6.81
N THR A 156 -11.06 6.18 -5.51
CA THR A 156 -10.15 5.40 -4.65
C THR A 156 -10.92 4.38 -3.81
N VAL A 157 -11.86 3.72 -4.46
CA VAL A 157 -12.94 2.89 -3.89
C VAL A 157 -12.51 1.50 -3.37
N GLY A 158 -11.21 1.19 -3.39
CA GLY A 158 -10.68 -0.05 -2.79
C GLY A 158 -11.35 -1.32 -3.31
N THR A 159 -11.78 -2.18 -2.40
CA THR A 159 -12.49 -3.44 -2.68
C THR A 159 -14.02 -3.33 -2.61
N PHE A 160 -14.57 -2.11 -2.61
CA PHE A 160 -15.99 -1.90 -2.32
C PHE A 160 -16.90 -2.04 -3.55
N LEU A 161 -16.41 -1.77 -4.76
CA LEU A 161 -17.21 -1.88 -5.98
C LEU A 161 -17.59 -3.32 -6.27
N GLY A 162 -18.90 -3.61 -6.23
CA GLY A 162 -19.43 -4.96 -6.44
C GLY A 162 -18.84 -5.98 -5.46
N GLY A 163 -18.43 -5.56 -4.27
CA GLY A 163 -17.71 -6.39 -3.31
C GLY A 163 -18.50 -7.62 -2.85
N ARG A 164 -17.88 -8.79 -2.91
CA ARG A 164 -18.43 -10.07 -2.41
C ARG A 164 -17.42 -10.81 -1.55
N ILE A 165 -17.82 -11.17 -0.34
CA ILE A 165 -17.01 -11.94 0.60
C ILE A 165 -17.32 -13.42 0.45
N HIS A 166 -16.29 -14.27 0.46
CA HIS A 166 -16.37 -15.71 0.30
C HIS A 166 -15.66 -16.44 1.46
N ILE A 167 -16.39 -17.34 2.13
CA ILE A 167 -15.90 -18.20 3.21
C ILE A 167 -16.48 -19.61 2.98
N GLY A 168 -15.66 -20.51 2.43
CA GLY A 168 -16.19 -21.74 1.85
C GLY A 168 -17.27 -21.43 0.82
N LEU A 169 -18.28 -22.29 0.70
CA LEU A 169 -19.38 -22.07 -0.24
C LEU A 169 -20.31 -20.88 0.13
N ALA A 170 -20.23 -20.38 1.36
CA ALA A 170 -21.00 -19.21 1.78
C ALA A 170 -20.39 -17.94 1.19
N ASN A 171 -21.24 -17.07 0.67
CA ASN A 171 -20.83 -15.76 0.16
C ASN A 171 -21.91 -14.71 0.41
N TYR A 172 -21.48 -13.46 0.62
CA TYR A 172 -22.38 -12.35 0.90
C TYR A 172 -21.80 -11.01 0.41
N PRO A 173 -22.64 -10.01 0.10
CA PRO A 173 -22.17 -8.70 -0.33
C PRO A 173 -21.41 -7.96 0.79
N GLY A 174 -20.29 -7.32 0.45
CA GLY A 174 -19.49 -6.55 1.40
C GLY A 174 -18.22 -6.02 0.75
N GLY A 175 -17.82 -4.78 1.06
CA GLY A 175 -16.54 -4.23 0.59
C GLY A 175 -15.36 -4.69 1.45
N ARG A 176 -15.63 -4.95 2.72
CA ARG A 176 -14.76 -5.57 3.73
C ARG A 176 -15.66 -6.24 4.75
N ALA A 177 -15.14 -7.20 5.54
CA ALA A 177 -15.91 -7.78 6.64
C ALA A 177 -16.47 -6.69 7.57
N GLY A 178 -17.80 -6.57 7.64
CA GLY A 178 -18.52 -5.57 8.43
C GLY A 178 -18.97 -4.32 7.65
N ASP A 179 -18.43 -4.06 6.46
CA ASP A 179 -18.72 -2.86 5.67
C ASP A 179 -19.53 -3.18 4.40
N PRO A 180 -20.55 -2.37 4.06
CA PRO A 180 -21.39 -2.59 2.89
C PRO A 180 -20.62 -2.37 1.58
N PRO A 181 -21.02 -3.03 0.48
CA PRO A 181 -20.43 -2.78 -0.83
C PRO A 181 -21.01 -1.52 -1.48
N ALA A 182 -20.31 -0.95 -2.46
CA ALA A 182 -20.73 0.20 -3.26
C ALA A 182 -21.37 -0.26 -4.59
N ASN A 183 -22.54 -0.90 -4.52
CA ASN A 183 -23.18 -1.56 -5.67
C ASN A 183 -23.76 -0.58 -6.70
N ALA A 184 -24.35 0.53 -6.26
CA ALA A 184 -24.93 1.53 -7.16
C ALA A 184 -23.84 2.14 -8.05
N LEU A 185 -22.75 2.60 -7.43
CA LEU A 185 -21.59 3.13 -8.16
C LEU A 185 -20.95 2.09 -9.08
N ALA A 186 -20.83 0.83 -8.64
CA ALA A 186 -20.32 -0.24 -9.51
C ALA A 186 -21.18 -0.44 -10.76
N SER A 187 -22.50 -0.44 -10.60
CA SER A 187 -23.44 -0.55 -11.73
C SER A 187 -23.27 0.65 -12.67
N ARG A 188 -23.19 1.86 -12.12
CA ARG A 188 -22.98 3.07 -12.91
C ARG A 188 -21.69 3.04 -13.71
N LEU A 189 -20.57 2.65 -13.10
CA LEU A 189 -19.28 2.63 -13.78
C LEU A 189 -19.22 1.58 -14.91
N ARG A 190 -19.97 0.48 -14.80
CA ARG A 190 -20.09 -0.53 -15.86
C ARG A 190 -20.88 -0.04 -17.08
N GLU A 191 -21.71 1.00 -16.94
CA GLU A 191 -22.42 1.63 -18.06
C GLU A 191 -21.54 2.61 -18.85
N LEU A 192 -20.40 3.02 -18.28
CA LEU A 192 -19.44 3.90 -18.92
C LEU A 192 -18.55 3.09 -19.88
N PRO A 193 -17.88 3.73 -20.86
CA PRO A 193 -17.01 3.06 -21.82
C PRO A 193 -15.66 2.65 -21.19
N LEU A 194 -15.70 1.94 -20.07
CA LEU A 194 -14.55 1.49 -19.31
C LEU A 194 -14.50 -0.04 -19.31
N ARG A 195 -13.30 -0.62 -19.46
CA ARG A 195 -13.14 -2.07 -19.40
C ARG A 195 -13.12 -2.53 -17.94
N VAL A 196 -14.16 -3.26 -17.54
CA VAL A 196 -14.31 -3.77 -16.18
C VAL A 196 -14.04 -5.27 -16.15
N ALA A 197 -13.31 -5.71 -15.13
CA ALA A 197 -13.13 -7.12 -14.79
C ALA A 197 -13.15 -7.28 -13.27
N ARG A 198 -13.00 -8.51 -12.77
CA ARG A 198 -13.03 -8.80 -11.33
C ARG A 198 -11.73 -9.41 -10.86
N LEU A 199 -11.29 -9.02 -9.68
CA LEU A 199 -10.12 -9.57 -9.00
C LEU A 199 -10.52 -10.13 -7.64
N LYS A 200 -9.67 -11.02 -7.13
CA LYS A 200 -9.81 -11.61 -5.81
C LYS A 200 -8.58 -11.35 -4.97
N THR A 201 -8.79 -11.00 -3.70
CA THR A 201 -7.74 -11.04 -2.67
C THR A 201 -8.22 -11.76 -1.41
N GLY A 202 -7.30 -12.36 -0.66
CA GLY A 202 -7.61 -13.13 0.55
C GLY A 202 -6.89 -12.58 1.78
N THR A 203 -7.51 -12.73 2.95
CA THR A 203 -6.94 -12.39 4.26
C THR A 203 -6.99 -13.61 5.18
N PRO A 204 -6.02 -13.78 6.09
CA PRO A 204 -6.03 -14.92 7.01
C PRO A 204 -7.09 -14.75 8.11
N PRO A 205 -7.41 -15.81 8.86
CA PRO A 205 -8.12 -15.65 10.12
C PRO A 205 -7.34 -14.76 11.09
N ARG A 206 -8.05 -14.07 11.98
CA ARG A 206 -7.44 -13.38 13.13
C ARG A 206 -7.50 -14.28 14.36
N ILE A 207 -6.42 -14.27 15.14
CA ILE A 207 -6.23 -15.19 16.27
C ILE A 207 -6.12 -14.36 17.55
N ASP A 208 -6.73 -14.83 18.63
CA ASP A 208 -6.50 -14.29 19.97
C ASP A 208 -5.09 -14.71 20.43
N GLY A 209 -4.18 -13.75 20.47
CA GLY A 209 -2.79 -13.92 20.85
C GLY A 209 -2.60 -14.51 22.24
N ARG A 210 -3.57 -14.39 23.16
CA ARG A 210 -3.49 -15.01 24.50
C ARG A 210 -3.59 -16.54 24.47
N THR A 211 -4.08 -17.09 23.36
CA THR A 211 -4.27 -18.53 23.15
C THR A 211 -3.14 -19.18 22.36
N ILE A 212 -2.07 -18.42 22.07
CA ILE A 212 -0.87 -18.87 21.37
C ILE A 212 0.24 -19.21 22.39
N ASP A 213 0.87 -20.37 22.25
CA ASP A 213 2.05 -20.74 23.03
C ASP A 213 3.34 -20.21 22.38
N TYR A 214 3.69 -18.96 22.69
CA TYR A 214 4.87 -18.29 22.14
C TYR A 214 6.21 -18.96 22.49
N ARG A 215 6.28 -19.81 23.53
CA ARG A 215 7.51 -20.53 23.91
C ARG A 215 7.96 -21.51 22.82
N GLN A 216 7.03 -21.93 21.96
CA GLN A 216 7.30 -22.85 20.86
C GLN A 216 7.66 -22.13 19.55
N LEU A 217 7.54 -20.80 19.50
CA LEU A 217 7.76 -19.99 18.31
C LEU A 217 9.14 -19.34 18.34
N ALA A 218 9.74 -19.12 17.17
CA ALA A 218 10.98 -18.37 17.09
C ALA A 218 10.69 -16.86 17.13
N ALA A 219 11.28 -16.16 18.10
CA ALA A 219 11.20 -14.70 18.18
C ALA A 219 11.94 -14.02 17.01
N GLN A 220 11.35 -12.96 16.48
CA GLN A 220 11.92 -12.06 15.49
C GLN A 220 11.77 -10.62 15.95
N PRO A 221 12.76 -10.08 16.69
CA PRO A 221 12.77 -8.68 17.08
C PRO A 221 13.01 -7.75 15.87
N GLY A 222 12.78 -6.45 16.09
CA GLY A 222 13.22 -5.39 15.19
C GLY A 222 14.74 -5.20 15.17
N ASP A 223 15.22 -4.30 14.33
CA ASP A 223 16.64 -3.96 14.24
C ASP A 223 17.01 -2.89 15.31
N THR A 224 18.26 -2.92 15.77
CA THR A 224 18.82 -1.91 16.70
C THR A 224 20.10 -1.32 16.10
N PRO A 225 20.15 0.01 15.83
CA PRO A 225 19.07 0.98 15.96
C PRO A 225 17.92 0.72 14.97
N ALA A 226 16.70 1.13 15.35
CA ALA A 226 15.52 1.00 14.51
C ALA A 226 15.62 1.95 13.29
N PRO A 227 15.36 1.48 12.05
CA PRO A 227 15.33 2.35 10.89
C PRO A 227 14.06 3.21 10.88
N VAL A 228 14.13 4.36 10.21
CA VAL A 228 13.04 5.36 10.10
C VAL A 228 12.55 5.44 8.64
N PHE A 229 11.24 5.52 8.43
CA PHE A 229 10.67 5.64 7.09
C PHE A 229 10.75 7.07 6.52
N SER A 230 10.34 8.08 7.27
CA SER A 230 10.36 9.46 6.78
C SER A 230 11.77 10.06 6.84
N TYR A 231 12.15 10.84 5.82
CA TYR A 231 13.40 11.60 5.80
C TYR A 231 13.45 12.71 6.85
N ILE A 232 12.29 13.15 7.35
CA ILE A 232 12.16 14.11 8.45
C ILE A 232 11.70 13.45 9.75
N GLY A 233 11.64 12.12 9.77
CA GLY A 233 11.26 11.32 10.94
C GLY A 233 12.41 11.14 11.92
N SER A 234 12.07 10.68 13.13
CA SER A 234 13.06 10.25 14.12
C SER A 234 12.60 9.02 14.88
N VAL A 235 13.55 8.25 15.41
CA VAL A 235 13.27 7.09 16.28
C VAL A 235 12.47 7.49 17.53
N ALA A 236 12.59 8.74 17.98
CA ALA A 236 11.82 9.26 19.12
C ALA A 236 10.31 9.35 18.86
N GLU A 237 9.88 9.35 17.59
CA GLU A 237 8.47 9.31 17.22
C GLU A 237 7.88 7.90 17.22
N HIS A 238 8.73 6.87 17.29
CA HIS A 238 8.29 5.48 17.23
C HIS A 238 7.62 5.08 18.55
N PRO A 239 6.47 4.39 18.50
CA PRO A 239 5.92 3.69 19.65
C PRO A 239 6.85 2.59 20.19
N ALA A 240 6.42 1.98 21.29
CA ALA A 240 7.10 0.82 21.87
C ALA A 240 7.33 -0.28 20.83
N GLN A 241 8.58 -0.74 20.72
CA GLN A 241 8.98 -1.80 19.80
C GLN A 241 8.67 -3.17 20.39
N ILE A 242 7.99 -4.03 19.63
CA ILE A 242 7.56 -5.37 20.03
C ILE A 242 8.07 -6.44 19.05
N VAL A 243 7.93 -7.70 19.45
CA VAL A 243 8.49 -8.87 18.78
C VAL A 243 7.42 -9.58 17.94
N CYS A 244 7.71 -9.81 16.67
CA CYS A 244 6.99 -10.77 15.84
C CYS A 244 7.53 -12.17 16.10
N HIS A 245 6.74 -13.19 15.81
CA HIS A 245 7.20 -14.57 15.95
C HIS A 245 7.11 -15.32 14.63
N ILE A 246 7.78 -16.46 14.55
CA ILE A 246 7.82 -17.32 13.37
C ILE A 246 7.43 -18.73 13.77
N THR A 247 6.53 -19.31 12.98
CA THR A 247 6.19 -20.74 12.98
C THR A 247 6.04 -21.22 11.55
N ALA A 248 5.53 -22.42 11.34
CA ALA A 248 5.28 -22.95 10.02
C ALA A 248 4.14 -23.96 10.01
N THR A 249 3.54 -24.13 8.83
CA THR A 249 2.66 -25.27 8.53
C THR A 249 3.46 -26.58 8.50
N ASN A 250 2.75 -27.70 8.56
CA ASN A 250 3.30 -29.05 8.48
C ASN A 250 2.42 -29.96 7.60
N GLU A 251 2.81 -31.22 7.46
CA GLU A 251 2.09 -32.20 6.61
C GLU A 251 0.63 -32.38 7.05
N GLN A 252 0.35 -32.42 8.36
CA GLN A 252 -1.01 -32.48 8.88
C GLN A 252 -1.83 -31.25 8.47
N THR A 253 -1.25 -30.05 8.53
CA THR A 253 -1.89 -28.83 8.02
C THR A 253 -2.25 -28.99 6.54
N HIS A 254 -1.36 -29.60 5.75
CA HIS A 254 -1.59 -29.76 4.32
C HIS A 254 -2.67 -30.77 4.01
N GLU A 255 -2.75 -31.86 4.76
CA GLU A 255 -3.85 -32.84 4.67
C GLU A 255 -5.21 -32.21 4.97
N ILE A 256 -5.30 -31.40 6.03
CA ILE A 256 -6.51 -30.65 6.39
C ILE A 256 -6.92 -29.69 5.27
N VAL A 257 -5.97 -29.00 4.64
CA VAL A 257 -6.26 -28.11 3.52
C VAL A 257 -6.76 -28.90 2.32
N ARG A 258 -6.10 -30.01 1.98
CA ARG A 258 -6.48 -30.89 0.86
C ARG A 258 -7.90 -31.42 1.02
N SER A 259 -8.31 -31.80 2.23
CA SER A 259 -9.65 -32.29 2.50
C SER A 259 -10.76 -31.24 2.39
N GLY A 260 -10.41 -29.95 2.33
CA GLY A 260 -11.36 -28.85 2.15
C GLY A 260 -11.35 -28.20 0.76
N LEU A 261 -10.53 -28.68 -0.19
CA LEU A 261 -10.37 -28.06 -1.51
C LEU A 261 -11.67 -28.10 -2.34
N ASP A 262 -12.45 -29.17 -2.20
CA ASP A 262 -13.76 -29.37 -2.83
C ASP A 262 -14.82 -28.34 -2.37
N ARG A 263 -14.57 -27.64 -1.26
CA ARG A 263 -15.41 -26.57 -0.70
C ARG A 263 -14.75 -25.19 -0.78
N SER A 264 -13.59 -25.09 -1.42
CA SER A 264 -12.91 -23.83 -1.65
C SER A 264 -13.51 -23.11 -2.87
N PRO A 265 -14.01 -21.87 -2.73
CA PRO A 265 -14.57 -21.09 -3.84
C PRO A 265 -13.66 -20.92 -5.04
N MET A 266 -12.34 -21.01 -4.82
CA MET A 266 -11.34 -20.99 -5.89
C MET A 266 -11.43 -22.20 -6.81
N TYR A 267 -11.63 -23.38 -6.23
CA TYR A 267 -11.55 -24.65 -6.95
C TYR A 267 -12.92 -25.14 -7.39
N THR A 268 -13.99 -24.61 -6.80
CA THR A 268 -15.38 -24.91 -7.19
C THR A 268 -15.92 -23.96 -8.27
N GLY A 269 -15.14 -22.95 -8.69
CA GLY A 269 -15.56 -21.97 -9.70
C GLY A 269 -16.59 -20.95 -9.21
N VAL A 270 -16.77 -20.81 -7.89
CA VAL A 270 -17.69 -19.82 -7.29
C VAL A 270 -17.13 -18.40 -7.36
N ILE A 271 -15.82 -18.25 -7.46
CA ILE A 271 -15.16 -16.97 -7.67
C ILE A 271 -14.82 -16.82 -9.15
N GLU A 272 -15.28 -15.72 -9.75
CA GLU A 272 -14.97 -15.34 -11.14
C GLU A 272 -13.62 -14.63 -11.22
N GLY A 273 -13.26 -13.89 -10.16
CA GLY A 273 -12.08 -13.04 -10.10
C GLY A 273 -10.75 -13.78 -9.98
N VAL A 274 -9.73 -13.28 -10.69
CA VAL A 274 -8.38 -13.86 -10.67
C VAL A 274 -7.63 -13.44 -9.41
N GLY A 275 -7.01 -14.42 -8.72
CA GLY A 275 -6.16 -14.20 -7.55
C GLY A 275 -4.68 -14.00 -7.89
N PRO A 276 -3.85 -13.50 -6.95
CA PRO A 276 -2.42 -13.24 -7.18
C PRO A 276 -1.58 -14.53 -7.23
N ARG A 277 -0.71 -14.68 -8.23
CA ARG A 277 0.21 -15.82 -8.38
C ARG A 277 1.30 -15.88 -7.32
N TYR A 278 1.83 -14.73 -6.90
CA TYR A 278 3.02 -14.65 -6.06
C TYR A 278 2.75 -14.44 -4.57
N CYS A 279 1.49 -14.23 -4.18
CA CYS A 279 1.02 -14.27 -2.79
C CYS A 279 -0.30 -15.04 -2.71
N PRO A 280 -0.32 -16.31 -3.15
CA PRO A 280 -1.54 -17.10 -3.21
C PRO A 280 -2.08 -17.39 -1.81
N SER A 281 -3.35 -17.79 -1.74
CA SER A 281 -3.90 -18.35 -0.51
C SER A 281 -3.20 -19.65 -0.13
N ILE A 282 -3.30 -20.08 1.14
CA ILE A 282 -2.64 -21.29 1.62
C ILE A 282 -3.07 -22.53 0.85
N GLU A 283 -4.36 -22.61 0.48
CA GLU A 283 -4.88 -23.67 -0.38
C GLU A 283 -4.19 -23.72 -1.76
N ASP A 284 -3.93 -22.57 -2.38
CA ASP A 284 -3.28 -22.49 -3.69
C ASP A 284 -1.75 -22.65 -3.59
N LYS A 285 -1.15 -22.24 -2.48
CA LYS A 285 0.27 -22.49 -2.18
C LYS A 285 0.57 -23.98 -2.03
N ILE A 286 -0.27 -24.72 -1.32
CA ILE A 286 -0.09 -26.16 -1.08
C ILE A 286 -0.29 -26.97 -2.36
N VAL A 287 -1.22 -26.57 -3.22
CA VAL A 287 -1.44 -27.23 -4.53
C VAL A 287 -0.27 -26.96 -5.49
N ARG A 288 0.18 -25.71 -5.60
CA ARG A 288 1.25 -25.33 -6.54
C ARG A 288 2.64 -25.81 -6.11
N PHE A 289 2.90 -25.85 -4.81
CA PHE A 289 4.19 -26.22 -4.23
C PHE A 289 4.06 -27.49 -3.38
N SER A 290 3.41 -28.51 -3.96
CA SER A 290 3.07 -29.78 -3.30
C SER A 290 4.28 -30.54 -2.77
N GLU A 291 5.47 -30.28 -3.31
CA GLU A 291 6.74 -30.85 -2.89
C GLU A 291 7.29 -30.28 -1.57
N ARG A 292 6.76 -29.14 -1.10
CA ARG A 292 7.21 -28.51 0.14
C ARG A 292 6.40 -29.03 1.33
N GLY A 293 7.05 -29.76 2.24
CA GLY A 293 6.40 -30.24 3.48
C GLY A 293 6.10 -29.16 4.53
N SER A 294 6.52 -27.91 4.30
CA SER A 294 6.27 -26.80 5.23
C SER A 294 6.28 -25.42 4.56
N HIS A 295 5.53 -24.50 5.15
CA HIS A 295 5.48 -23.09 4.77
C HIS A 295 5.56 -22.21 6.00
N GLN A 296 6.52 -21.29 6.01
CA GLN A 296 6.71 -20.32 7.09
C GLN A 296 5.51 -19.39 7.24
N ILE A 297 5.20 -19.06 8.50
CA ILE A 297 4.16 -18.15 8.95
C ILE A 297 4.81 -17.11 9.85
N PHE A 298 4.54 -15.83 9.60
CA PHE A 298 4.87 -14.76 10.54
C PHE A 298 3.65 -14.48 11.41
N VAL A 299 3.87 -14.45 12.71
CA VAL A 299 2.88 -14.21 13.75
C VAL A 299 3.04 -12.74 14.15
N GLU A 300 2.20 -11.89 13.59
CA GLU A 300 2.36 -10.43 13.60
C GLU A 300 1.28 -9.79 14.50
N PRO A 301 1.64 -9.11 15.60
CA PRO A 301 0.66 -8.40 16.42
C PRO A 301 -0.02 -7.28 15.64
N GLU A 302 -1.33 -7.06 15.86
CA GLU A 302 -2.06 -5.98 15.17
C GLU A 302 -1.95 -4.60 15.83
N GLY A 303 -1.41 -4.54 17.05
CA GLY A 303 -1.21 -3.30 17.81
C GLY A 303 -0.79 -3.55 19.25
N LEU A 304 -0.49 -2.47 19.98
CA LEU A 304 -0.05 -2.50 21.38
C LEU A 304 -1.19 -2.78 22.35
N ASN A 305 -2.40 -2.32 22.01
CA ASN A 305 -3.58 -2.37 22.88
C ASN A 305 -4.63 -3.39 22.40
N THR A 306 -4.19 -4.41 21.67
CA THR A 306 -5.05 -5.52 21.21
C THR A 306 -4.35 -6.84 21.41
N HIS A 307 -5.13 -7.90 21.60
CA HIS A 307 -4.61 -9.26 21.59
C HIS A 307 -4.77 -9.93 20.23
N GLU A 308 -5.39 -9.28 19.23
CA GLU A 308 -5.50 -9.88 17.89
C GLU A 308 -4.13 -9.97 17.22
N VAL A 309 -3.89 -11.12 16.59
CA VAL A 309 -2.67 -11.45 15.85
C VAL A 309 -3.04 -11.81 14.41
N TYR A 310 -2.20 -11.34 13.49
CA TYR A 310 -2.26 -11.62 12.07
C TYR A 310 -1.26 -12.73 11.70
N PRO A 311 -1.72 -13.95 11.36
CA PRO A 311 -0.84 -15.04 10.94
C PRO A 311 -0.55 -14.92 9.43
N ASN A 312 0.45 -14.10 9.10
CA ASN A 312 0.85 -13.84 7.73
C ASN A 312 1.45 -15.09 7.07
N GLY A 313 0.82 -15.52 5.96
CA GLY A 313 1.19 -16.72 5.22
C GLY A 313 0.06 -17.75 5.09
N ILE A 314 -1.04 -17.57 5.84
CA ILE A 314 -2.22 -18.46 5.81
C ILE A 314 -3.53 -17.76 5.38
N SER A 315 -3.44 -16.79 4.47
CA SER A 315 -4.65 -16.23 3.81
C SER A 315 -5.45 -17.37 3.18
N THR A 316 -6.77 -17.39 3.37
CA THR A 316 -7.60 -18.51 2.91
C THR A 316 -9.04 -18.09 2.63
N SER A 317 -9.71 -18.88 1.80
CA SER A 317 -11.16 -18.82 1.57
C SER A 317 -11.88 -20.12 1.90
N LEU A 318 -11.22 -21.04 2.62
CA LEU A 318 -11.79 -22.32 3.04
C LEU A 318 -12.97 -22.14 4.02
N PRO A 319 -13.86 -23.15 4.15
CA PRO A 319 -14.88 -23.17 5.20
C PRO A 319 -14.29 -23.03 6.61
N PHE A 320 -15.06 -22.45 7.54
CA PHE A 320 -14.57 -22.14 8.88
C PHE A 320 -14.14 -23.38 9.68
N ASP A 321 -14.82 -24.52 9.54
CA ASP A 321 -14.42 -25.80 10.15
C ASP A 321 -13.02 -26.23 9.72
N VAL A 322 -12.69 -26.06 8.44
CA VAL A 322 -11.36 -26.36 7.90
C VAL A 322 -10.34 -25.34 8.39
N GLN A 323 -10.67 -24.06 8.43
CA GLN A 323 -9.79 -23.03 8.99
C GLN A 323 -9.46 -23.31 10.46
N TYR A 324 -10.46 -23.70 11.25
CA TYR A 324 -10.31 -24.04 12.66
C TYR A 324 -9.34 -25.22 12.86
N ALA A 325 -9.51 -26.29 12.08
CA ALA A 325 -8.61 -27.44 12.10
C ALA A 325 -7.19 -27.07 11.61
N LEU A 326 -7.08 -26.31 10.53
CA LEU A 326 -5.80 -25.83 9.98
C LEU A 326 -5.03 -25.02 11.01
N VAL A 327 -5.67 -24.03 11.63
CA VAL A 327 -5.01 -23.14 12.59
C VAL A 327 -4.46 -23.94 13.77
N ARG A 328 -5.24 -24.89 14.29
CA ARG A 328 -4.84 -25.70 15.45
C ARG A 328 -3.86 -26.83 15.14
N SER A 329 -3.58 -27.10 13.87
CA SER A 329 -2.51 -28.02 13.46
C SER A 329 -1.12 -27.36 13.47
N ILE A 330 -1.05 -26.03 13.54
CA ILE A 330 0.21 -25.28 13.52
C ILE A 330 0.86 -25.30 14.90
N ARG A 331 2.17 -25.51 14.93
CA ARG A 331 2.95 -25.53 16.19
C ARG A 331 2.78 -24.23 16.97
N GLY A 332 2.42 -24.37 18.24
CA GLY A 332 2.12 -23.28 19.18
C GLY A 332 0.69 -22.74 19.08
N PHE A 333 -0.10 -23.19 18.11
CA PHE A 333 -1.49 -22.77 17.90
C PHE A 333 -2.49 -23.88 18.27
N GLU A 334 -2.07 -24.94 18.97
CA GLU A 334 -2.88 -26.12 19.28
C GLU A 334 -4.19 -25.76 20.02
N HIS A 335 -4.16 -24.66 20.78
CA HIS A 335 -5.31 -24.13 21.51
C HIS A 335 -5.81 -22.77 20.99
N ALA A 336 -5.32 -22.33 19.83
CA ALA A 336 -5.63 -21.02 19.27
C ALA A 336 -7.15 -20.82 19.09
N HIS A 337 -7.62 -19.64 19.50
CA HIS A 337 -8.98 -19.18 19.28
C HIS A 337 -9.01 -18.20 18.11
N ILE A 338 -9.83 -18.48 17.11
CA ILE A 338 -10.03 -17.61 15.95
C ILE A 338 -11.06 -16.53 16.32
N THR A 339 -10.64 -15.27 16.36
CA THR A 339 -11.53 -14.11 16.63
C THR A 339 -12.29 -13.67 15.38
N ARG A 340 -11.68 -13.84 14.19
CA ARG A 340 -12.31 -13.53 12.90
C ARG A 340 -11.94 -14.58 11.86
N PRO A 341 -12.90 -15.08 11.06
CA PRO A 341 -12.58 -16.03 9.99
C PRO A 341 -11.73 -15.36 8.91
N GLY A 342 -10.86 -16.15 8.30
CA GLY A 342 -10.23 -15.80 7.02
C GLY A 342 -11.27 -15.83 5.93
N TYR A 343 -11.09 -14.96 4.94
CA TYR A 343 -12.02 -14.86 3.82
C TYR A 343 -11.31 -14.34 2.58
N ALA A 344 -11.99 -14.48 1.45
CA ALA A 344 -11.65 -13.75 0.26
C ALA A 344 -12.68 -12.70 -0.10
N ILE A 345 -12.20 -11.61 -0.68
CA ILE A 345 -13.00 -10.54 -1.26
C ILE A 345 -12.81 -10.53 -2.77
N GLU A 346 -13.91 -10.57 -3.49
CA GLU A 346 -13.99 -10.34 -4.92
C GLU A 346 -14.58 -8.96 -5.19
N TYR A 347 -13.99 -8.21 -6.11
CA TYR A 347 -14.36 -6.82 -6.37
C TYR A 347 -14.06 -6.44 -7.83
N ASP A 348 -14.73 -5.39 -8.30
CA ASP A 348 -14.49 -4.83 -9.62
C ASP A 348 -13.19 -4.03 -9.67
N TYR A 349 -12.47 -4.15 -10.77
CA TYR A 349 -11.37 -3.27 -11.14
C TYR A 349 -11.50 -2.89 -12.62
N PHE A 350 -10.80 -1.83 -13.00
CA PHE A 350 -10.81 -1.30 -14.35
C PHE A 350 -9.44 -1.49 -14.96
N ASP A 351 -9.41 -1.80 -16.25
CA ASP A 351 -8.17 -2.02 -16.98
C ASP A 351 -7.34 -0.72 -17.00
N PRO A 352 -6.17 -0.68 -16.33
CA PRO A 352 -5.39 0.55 -16.23
C PRO A 352 -4.83 1.02 -17.58
N ARG A 353 -4.90 0.21 -18.64
CA ARG A 353 -4.57 0.63 -20.01
C ARG A 353 -5.54 1.70 -20.55
N ASP A 354 -6.70 1.90 -19.90
CA ASP A 354 -7.63 3.00 -20.18
C ASP A 354 -7.21 4.31 -19.49
N LEU A 355 -6.08 4.34 -18.78
CA LEU A 355 -5.55 5.53 -18.11
C LEU A 355 -4.37 6.14 -18.87
N GLN A 356 -4.22 7.45 -18.73
CA GLN A 356 -3.01 8.17 -19.06
C GLN A 356 -1.95 7.98 -17.96
N ALA A 357 -0.70 8.39 -18.22
CA ALA A 357 0.35 8.40 -17.18
C ALA A 357 0.01 9.33 -16.00
N SER A 358 -0.88 10.30 -16.21
CA SER A 358 -1.43 11.16 -15.16
C SER A 358 -2.42 10.46 -14.22
N LEU A 359 -2.82 9.22 -14.54
CA LEU A 359 -3.92 8.45 -13.96
C LEU A 359 -5.33 9.01 -14.28
N GLU A 360 -5.43 10.01 -15.15
CA GLU A 360 -6.69 10.44 -15.74
C GLU A 360 -7.19 9.38 -16.73
N THR A 361 -8.50 9.13 -16.76
CA THR A 361 -9.08 8.22 -17.74
C THR A 361 -8.96 8.80 -19.16
N LYS A 362 -8.80 7.93 -20.16
CA LYS A 362 -8.81 8.32 -21.58
C LYS A 362 -10.21 8.61 -22.12
N HIS A 363 -11.24 8.22 -21.38
CA HIS A 363 -12.64 8.25 -21.84
C HIS A 363 -13.46 9.38 -21.23
N ILE A 364 -13.11 9.84 -20.02
CA ILE A 364 -13.85 10.86 -19.28
C ILE A 364 -12.87 11.87 -18.73
N ASP A 365 -12.94 13.09 -19.25
CA ASP A 365 -12.11 14.21 -18.81
C ASP A 365 -12.36 14.52 -17.32
N GLY A 366 -11.27 14.75 -16.59
CA GLY A 366 -11.30 15.10 -15.16
C GLY A 366 -11.57 13.92 -14.23
N LEU A 367 -11.77 12.70 -14.73
CA LEU A 367 -11.94 11.50 -13.91
C LEU A 367 -10.59 10.78 -13.77
N PHE A 368 -10.18 10.51 -12.53
CA PHE A 368 -8.90 9.87 -12.20
C PHE A 368 -9.14 8.61 -11.38
N PHE A 369 -8.37 7.55 -11.62
CA PHE A 369 -8.44 6.31 -10.85
C PHE A 369 -7.13 6.05 -10.10
N ALA A 370 -7.21 5.66 -8.82
CA ALA A 370 -6.02 5.32 -8.04
C ALA A 370 -6.23 4.17 -7.05
N GLY A 371 -5.25 3.27 -6.99
CA GLY A 371 -5.18 2.17 -6.03
C GLY A 371 -5.77 0.87 -6.55
N GLN A 372 -6.53 0.17 -5.72
CA GLN A 372 -7.01 -1.19 -6.07
C GLN A 372 -7.97 -1.21 -7.26
N ILE A 373 -8.65 -0.08 -7.53
CA ILE A 373 -9.49 0.11 -8.72
C ILE A 373 -8.69 -0.07 -10.02
N ASN A 374 -7.37 0.16 -10.01
CA ASN A 374 -6.45 -0.03 -11.15
C ASN A 374 -5.85 -1.45 -11.21
N GLY A 375 -6.36 -2.38 -10.40
CA GLY A 375 -5.87 -3.75 -10.34
C GLY A 375 -4.58 -3.95 -9.54
N THR A 376 -4.14 -2.95 -8.76
CA THR A 376 -3.03 -3.13 -7.82
C THR A 376 -3.50 -3.75 -6.50
N THR A 377 -2.58 -4.38 -5.75
CA THR A 377 -2.86 -4.81 -4.37
C THR A 377 -1.71 -4.46 -3.42
N GLY A 378 -1.98 -3.51 -2.54
CA GLY A 378 -1.03 -3.07 -1.52
C GLY A 378 -1.33 -1.65 -1.10
N TYR A 379 -0.96 -1.31 0.13
CA TYR A 379 -1.19 0.04 0.65
C TYR A 379 -0.28 1.03 -0.03
N GLU A 380 0.98 0.65 -0.24
CA GLU A 380 2.05 1.48 -0.78
C GLU A 380 1.81 1.78 -2.26
N GLU A 381 1.46 0.76 -3.05
CA GLU A 381 1.03 0.92 -4.45
C GLU A 381 -0.16 1.87 -4.56
N ALA A 382 -1.14 1.72 -3.66
CA ALA A 382 -2.34 2.56 -3.66
C ALA A 382 -2.03 4.00 -3.26
N ALA A 383 -1.27 4.21 -2.20
CA ALA A 383 -0.85 5.54 -1.74
C ALA A 383 -0.03 6.29 -2.80
N ALA A 384 0.91 5.61 -3.46
CA ALA A 384 1.69 6.18 -4.55
C ALA A 384 0.80 6.64 -5.72
N GLN A 385 -0.14 5.80 -6.16
CA GLN A 385 -1.12 6.21 -7.19
C GLN A 385 -1.99 7.36 -6.72
N GLY A 386 -2.43 7.33 -5.46
CA GLY A 386 -3.23 8.37 -4.84
C GLY A 386 -2.56 9.73 -4.91
N LEU A 387 -1.29 9.80 -4.49
CA LEU A 387 -0.49 11.02 -4.53
C LEU A 387 -0.43 11.61 -5.95
N ILE A 388 -0.14 10.78 -6.95
CA ILE A 388 -0.06 11.22 -8.36
C ILE A 388 -1.43 11.65 -8.91
N ALA A 389 -2.49 10.88 -8.64
CA ALA A 389 -3.83 11.21 -9.10
C ALA A 389 -4.37 12.50 -8.46
N GLY A 390 -4.13 12.70 -7.15
CA GLY A 390 -4.52 13.93 -6.45
C GLY A 390 -3.76 15.16 -6.94
N LEU A 391 -2.45 15.03 -7.12
CA LEU A 391 -1.61 16.06 -7.73
C LEU A 391 -2.18 16.45 -9.11
N ASN A 392 -2.40 15.47 -9.99
CA ASN A 392 -2.85 15.75 -11.35
C ASN A 392 -4.30 16.23 -11.43
N ALA A 393 -5.18 15.83 -10.51
CA ALA A 393 -6.51 16.39 -10.39
C ALA A 393 -6.45 17.89 -10.06
N ALA A 394 -5.60 18.30 -9.10
CA ALA A 394 -5.42 19.71 -8.79
C ALA A 394 -4.79 20.49 -9.95
N ARG A 395 -3.78 19.92 -10.61
CA ARG A 395 -3.14 20.53 -11.79
C ARG A 395 -4.13 20.70 -12.95
N ARG A 396 -4.97 19.71 -13.20
CA ARG A 396 -6.05 19.75 -14.21
C ARG A 396 -7.04 20.88 -13.96
N VAL A 397 -7.37 21.16 -12.70
CA VAL A 397 -8.25 22.28 -12.32
C VAL A 397 -7.55 23.64 -12.46
N ASN A 398 -6.23 23.67 -12.27
CA ASN A 398 -5.43 24.88 -12.48
C ASN A 398 -4.92 25.04 -13.92
N ASP A 399 -5.41 24.21 -14.85
CA ASP A 399 -5.01 24.21 -16.27
C ASP A 399 -3.48 24.08 -16.47
N LEU A 400 -2.84 23.32 -15.57
CA LEU A 400 -1.42 22.97 -15.61
C LEU A 400 -1.21 21.59 -16.23
N GLU A 401 -0.07 21.40 -16.88
CA GLU A 401 0.32 20.11 -17.46
C GLU A 401 0.45 19.03 -16.39
N ALA A 402 -0.05 17.83 -16.64
CA ALA A 402 0.07 16.71 -15.71
C ALA A 402 1.53 16.27 -15.52
N TRP A 403 1.82 15.67 -14.37
CA TRP A 403 3.14 15.15 -14.05
C TRP A 403 3.09 13.71 -13.55
N CYS A 404 4.09 12.93 -13.94
CA CYS A 404 4.38 11.60 -13.40
C CYS A 404 5.90 11.41 -13.49
N PRO A 405 6.56 10.88 -12.45
CA PRO A 405 7.98 10.59 -12.54
C PRO A 405 8.21 9.52 -13.62
N ARG A 406 9.33 9.61 -14.34
CA ARG A 406 9.69 8.59 -15.33
C ARG A 406 10.11 7.30 -14.64
N ARG A 407 10.08 6.20 -15.39
CA ARG A 407 10.47 4.87 -14.89
C ARG A 407 11.95 4.77 -14.48
N ASP A 408 12.82 5.61 -15.03
CA ASP A 408 14.23 5.72 -14.66
C ASP A 408 14.48 6.61 -13.44
N GLU A 409 13.45 7.33 -12.97
CA GLU A 409 13.53 8.27 -11.84
C GLU A 409 12.94 7.71 -10.55
N ALA A 410 11.90 6.87 -10.64
CA ALA A 410 11.17 6.37 -9.47
C ALA A 410 10.48 5.02 -9.69
N TYR A 411 10.35 4.23 -8.62
CA TYR A 411 9.47 3.05 -8.58
C TYR A 411 7.99 3.40 -8.78
N ILE A 412 7.55 4.60 -8.37
CA ILE A 412 6.22 5.13 -8.72
C ILE A 412 6.04 5.16 -10.25
N GLY A 413 7.04 5.66 -10.99
CA GLY A 413 7.04 5.72 -12.45
C GLY A 413 7.05 4.33 -13.09
N VAL A 414 7.87 3.41 -12.57
CA VAL A 414 7.88 2.00 -13.01
C VAL A 414 6.49 1.37 -12.85
N MET A 415 5.85 1.56 -11.69
CA MET A 415 4.53 1.01 -11.40
C MET A 415 3.47 1.54 -12.37
N ILE A 416 3.37 2.86 -12.50
CA ILE A 416 2.33 3.49 -13.32
C ILE A 416 2.52 3.09 -14.78
N ASP A 417 3.74 3.10 -15.30
CA ASP A 417 4.00 2.69 -16.67
C ASP A 417 3.65 1.20 -16.89
N ASP A 418 4.09 0.30 -16.01
CA ASP A 418 3.77 -1.14 -16.14
C ASP A 418 2.24 -1.35 -16.20
N LEU A 419 1.48 -0.63 -15.37
CA LEU A 419 0.01 -0.69 -15.36
C LEU A 419 -0.60 -0.19 -16.66
N ILE A 420 -0.26 1.02 -17.12
CA ILE A 420 -0.91 1.62 -18.30
C ILE A 420 -0.44 1.00 -19.62
N THR A 421 0.76 0.42 -19.64
CA THR A 421 1.34 -0.20 -20.84
C THR A 421 0.89 -1.65 -20.98
N ARG A 422 0.95 -2.43 -19.88
CA ARG A 422 0.76 -3.89 -19.93
C ARG A 422 -0.60 -4.33 -19.41
N GLY A 423 -1.31 -3.46 -18.67
CA GLY A 423 -2.49 -3.86 -17.93
C GLY A 423 -2.15 -4.83 -16.80
N THR A 424 -3.17 -5.49 -16.25
CA THR A 424 -2.94 -6.56 -15.30
C THR A 424 -4.03 -7.63 -15.38
N LEU A 425 -3.62 -8.90 -15.39
CA LEU A 425 -4.51 -10.07 -15.39
C LEU A 425 -4.73 -10.64 -13.99
N GLU A 426 -3.90 -10.23 -13.04
CA GLU A 426 -3.95 -10.58 -11.63
C GLU A 426 -3.65 -9.32 -10.81
N PRO A 427 -3.82 -9.30 -9.49
CA PRO A 427 -3.49 -8.12 -8.71
C PRO A 427 -1.99 -7.77 -8.79
N TYR A 428 -1.65 -6.61 -9.37
CA TYR A 428 -0.28 -6.14 -9.55
C TYR A 428 0.40 -5.88 -8.19
N ARG A 429 1.68 -6.25 -8.08
CA ARG A 429 2.51 -6.05 -6.87
C ARG A 429 3.92 -5.63 -7.25
N MET A 430 4.48 -4.66 -6.52
CA MET A 430 5.79 -4.08 -6.88
C MET A 430 6.93 -5.09 -6.97
N PHE A 431 6.96 -6.11 -6.12
CA PHE A 431 8.09 -7.04 -6.14
C PHE A 431 8.13 -7.92 -7.41
N THR A 432 7.07 -7.92 -8.22
CA THR A 432 7.06 -8.59 -9.54
C THR A 432 7.54 -7.70 -10.68
N SER A 433 7.71 -6.40 -10.43
CA SER A 433 8.16 -5.47 -11.46
C SER A 433 9.64 -5.67 -11.78
N ARG A 434 10.02 -5.36 -13.01
CA ARG A 434 11.42 -5.31 -13.42
C ARG A 434 11.83 -3.85 -13.44
N ALA A 435 12.46 -3.39 -12.36
CA ALA A 435 13.14 -2.10 -12.36
C ALA A 435 14.52 -2.25 -13.01
N GLU A 436 14.67 -1.86 -14.27
CA GLU A 436 15.93 -1.93 -15.00
C GLU A 436 17.02 -1.08 -14.32
N TYR A 437 16.62 0.04 -13.73
CA TYR A 437 17.48 1.00 -13.03
C TYR A 437 17.57 0.78 -11.52
N ARG A 438 17.36 -0.46 -11.02
CA ARG A 438 17.34 -0.78 -9.57
C ARG A 438 18.56 -0.30 -8.76
N LEU A 439 19.71 -0.08 -9.40
CA LEU A 439 20.92 0.43 -8.74
C LEU A 439 20.80 1.94 -8.41
N LEU A 440 20.04 2.68 -9.22
CA LEU A 440 19.77 4.11 -9.06
C LEU A 440 18.54 4.35 -8.17
N LEU A 441 17.51 3.51 -8.32
CA LEU A 441 16.24 3.61 -7.62
C LEU A 441 16.32 2.97 -6.23
N ARG A 442 17.03 3.60 -5.30
CA ARG A 442 17.21 3.05 -3.94
C ARG A 442 16.31 3.73 -2.93
N GLU A 443 16.06 3.06 -1.81
CA GLU A 443 15.36 3.67 -0.67
C GLU A 443 16.16 4.78 -0.01
N ASP A 444 17.49 4.74 -0.05
CA ASP A 444 18.34 5.70 0.65
C ASP A 444 18.43 7.07 -0.04
N ASN A 445 18.10 7.16 -1.33
CA ASN A 445 18.27 8.35 -2.16
C ASN A 445 16.97 8.85 -2.82
N ALA A 446 15.79 8.38 -2.40
CA ALA A 446 14.52 8.84 -2.97
C ALA A 446 14.33 10.36 -2.81
N ASP A 447 14.77 10.95 -1.71
CA ASP A 447 14.74 12.40 -1.50
C ASP A 447 15.65 13.16 -2.47
N LEU A 448 16.86 12.67 -2.71
CA LEU A 448 17.76 13.22 -3.71
C LEU A 448 17.18 13.15 -5.14
N ARG A 449 16.32 12.17 -5.41
CA ARG A 449 15.68 11.97 -6.71
C ARG A 449 14.42 12.82 -6.92
N LEU A 450 13.65 13.08 -5.85
CA LEU A 450 12.26 13.54 -5.99
C LEU A 450 11.89 14.77 -5.16
N THR A 451 12.64 15.14 -4.11
CA THR A 451 12.24 16.24 -3.21
C THR A 451 12.23 17.59 -3.93
N ALA A 452 13.18 17.86 -4.82
CA ALA A 452 13.22 19.09 -5.61
C ALA A 452 12.00 19.21 -6.53
N GLN A 453 11.64 18.14 -7.22
CA GLN A 453 10.43 18.07 -8.05
C GLN A 453 9.18 18.23 -7.19
N GLY A 454 9.11 17.58 -6.03
CA GLY A 454 8.02 17.75 -5.08
C GLY A 454 7.85 19.20 -4.60
N ARG A 455 8.95 19.94 -4.48
CA ARG A 455 8.94 21.38 -4.14
C ARG A 455 8.41 22.23 -5.29
N GLU A 456 8.87 22.00 -6.50
CA GLU A 456 8.37 22.68 -7.71
C GLU A 456 6.87 22.43 -7.95
N LEU A 457 6.40 21.23 -7.61
CA LEU A 457 5.00 20.82 -7.71
C LEU A 457 4.11 21.36 -6.57
N GLY A 458 4.69 21.99 -5.54
CA GLY A 458 3.97 22.54 -4.39
C GLY A 458 3.55 21.49 -3.34
N LEU A 459 4.11 20.28 -3.38
CA LEU A 459 3.81 19.21 -2.41
C LEU A 459 4.73 19.22 -1.19
N VAL A 460 5.97 19.70 -1.36
CA VAL A 460 7.00 19.74 -0.31
C VAL A 460 6.95 21.06 0.44
N ASP A 461 6.70 20.97 1.76
CA ASP A 461 6.68 22.12 2.67
C ASP A 461 8.08 22.69 2.95
N ASP A 462 8.09 23.85 3.63
CA ASP A 462 9.32 24.58 3.93
C ASP A 462 10.23 23.82 4.91
N GLU A 463 9.65 23.07 5.85
CA GLU A 463 10.42 22.31 6.84
C GLU A 463 11.21 21.19 6.16
N ARG A 464 10.54 20.38 5.33
CA ARG A 464 11.17 19.31 4.55
C ARG A 464 12.18 19.87 3.57
N TRP A 465 11.85 20.97 2.88
CA TRP A 465 12.78 21.61 1.95
C TRP A 465 14.08 22.04 2.66
N ARG A 466 13.96 22.69 3.81
CA ARG A 466 15.12 23.10 4.62
C ARG A 466 15.98 21.91 5.05
N LEU A 467 15.37 20.83 5.53
CA LEU A 467 16.11 19.63 5.96
C LEU A 467 16.79 18.92 4.78
N PHE A 468 16.13 18.89 3.62
CA PHE A 468 16.69 18.34 2.39
C PHE A 468 17.91 19.14 1.92
N GLU A 469 17.81 20.47 1.86
CA GLU A 469 18.91 21.36 1.49
C GLU A 469 20.12 21.18 2.42
N GLN A 470 19.89 21.14 3.74
CA GLN A 470 20.95 20.86 4.72
C GLN A 470 21.66 19.53 4.47
N LYS A 471 20.89 18.47 4.15
CA LYS A 471 21.46 17.17 3.80
C LYS A 471 22.26 17.26 2.49
N ARG A 472 21.73 17.91 1.46
CA ARG A 472 22.38 18.05 0.15
C ARG A 472 23.72 18.79 0.27
N GLU A 473 23.72 19.95 0.92
CA GLU A 473 24.94 20.74 1.18
C GLU A 473 25.98 19.97 2.01
N ALA A 474 25.54 19.12 2.95
CA ALA A 474 26.45 18.25 3.69
C ALA A 474 27.09 17.19 2.78
N LEU A 475 26.30 16.54 1.91
CA LEU A 475 26.80 15.55 0.97
C LEU A 475 27.77 16.14 -0.05
N GLU A 476 27.48 17.33 -0.58
CA GLU A 476 28.35 18.04 -1.52
C GLU A 476 29.70 18.38 -0.88
N ARG A 477 29.69 18.92 0.35
CA ARG A 477 30.93 19.21 1.10
C ARG A 477 31.78 17.98 1.36
N GLU A 478 31.16 16.87 1.73
CA GLU A 478 31.89 15.60 1.96
C GLU A 478 32.49 15.07 0.65
N GLN A 479 31.75 15.12 -0.48
CA GLN A 479 32.29 14.70 -1.79
C GLN A 479 33.47 15.55 -2.26
N GLU A 480 33.43 16.86 -2.02
CA GLU A 480 34.55 17.76 -2.31
C GLU A 480 35.78 17.43 -1.44
N SER A 481 35.58 17.05 -0.18
CA SER A 481 36.67 16.68 0.73
C SER A 481 37.33 15.34 0.36
N ASP A 482 36.56 14.32 -0.01
CA ASP A 482 37.09 13.01 -0.46
C ASP A 482 37.90 13.14 -1.76
N GLY A 483 37.58 14.13 -2.62
CA GLY A 483 38.36 14.47 -3.80
C GLY A 483 39.76 15.05 -3.51
N THR A 484 40.03 15.47 -2.26
CA THR A 484 41.30 16.10 -1.84
C THR A 484 42.26 15.17 -1.10
N VAL A 485 41.99 13.87 -1.02
CA VAL A 485 42.92 12.90 -0.42
C VAL A 485 44.18 12.77 -1.30
N ALA A 486 45.25 13.45 -0.89
CA ALA A 486 46.55 13.37 -1.53
C ALA A 486 47.07 11.91 -1.49
N PRO A 487 47.67 11.38 -2.58
CA PRO A 487 48.30 10.07 -2.54
C PRO A 487 49.39 10.05 -1.45
N PRO A 488 49.56 8.94 -0.71
CA PRO A 488 50.56 8.87 0.34
C PRO A 488 51.94 9.16 -0.27
N ARG A 489 52.59 10.24 0.19
CA ARG A 489 54.01 10.50 -0.08
C ARG A 489 54.86 9.53 0.72
N GLY A 490 54.90 8.27 0.29
CA GLY A 490 55.86 7.29 0.76
C GLY A 490 56.96 7.14 -0.28
N GLU A 491 58.19 7.54 0.06
CA GLU A 491 59.38 7.17 -0.70
C GLU A 491 59.41 5.64 -0.85
N LEU A 492 59.39 5.15 -2.09
CA LEU A 492 59.66 3.75 -2.40
C LEU A 492 61.09 3.43 -1.98
N ARG A 493 61.26 2.93 -0.75
CA ARG A 493 62.53 2.37 -0.29
C ARG A 493 62.78 1.10 -1.10
N LYS A 494 63.81 1.12 -1.95
CA LYS A 494 64.24 -0.05 -2.72
C LYS A 494 64.50 -1.21 -1.75
N PRO A 495 64.04 -2.44 -2.04
CA PRO A 495 64.36 -3.60 -1.20
C PRO A 495 65.86 -3.91 -1.26
N ASP A 496 66.47 -4.17 -0.12
CA ASP A 496 67.83 -4.73 -0.02
C ASP A 496 67.85 -6.16 -0.58
N ASP A 497 68.84 -6.43 -1.43
CA ASP A 497 68.95 -7.61 -2.30
C ASP A 497 69.55 -8.85 -1.60
N THR A 498 69.30 -9.04 -0.30
CA THR A 498 69.99 -10.08 0.49
C THR A 498 69.09 -10.80 1.48
N ALA A 499 68.14 -11.61 1.01
CA ALA A 499 67.59 -12.73 1.80
C ALA A 499 66.72 -13.70 0.99
N TRP A 500 67.30 -14.44 0.04
CA TRP A 500 66.70 -15.70 -0.44
C TRP A 500 67.75 -16.81 -0.49
N HIS A 501 68.20 -17.23 0.70
CA HIS A 501 68.80 -18.55 0.90
C HIS A 501 68.49 -19.05 2.32
N ARG A 502 67.40 -19.80 2.45
CA ARG A 502 67.35 -21.13 3.09
C ARG A 502 65.94 -21.70 3.06
#